data_AF-A0A7Y5Q5J7-F1
#
_entry.id   AF-A0A7Y5Q5J7-F1
#
_cell.length_a   1.000
_cell.length_b   1.000
_cell.length_c   1.000
_cell.angle_alpha   90.00
_cell.angle_beta   90.00
_cell.angle_gamma   90.00
#
_symmetry.space_group_name_H-M   'P 1'
#
loop_
_entity.id
_entity.type
_entity.pdbx_description
1 polymer ?
#
loop_
_entity_poly.entity_id
_entity_poly.type
_entity_poly.pdbx_seq_one_letter_code
_entity_poly.pdbx_strand_id
1 'polypeptide(L)'
;VLRRAAGGRAVHLVNSDFAYQLPDSPDIRDDGGQAGARSFLAATAWRMRKTLLLPAEAPRPQALRFFGHTCFAATDAVQVVVSLNGRDLATYPGSQLREATWHEIAVPTDLLRPVNEVVFRVTGQPNGHPDWFALKIDTTATTSRSAWSADAGATWSTADLSLDPGTQNGEFLVRLGAATDPAAVARPEDFMGRLTVRPAREVAVQVRGAAGPAQLLSPDSPPREIVPTVAAGVSTYLVPEVPIYAVLLLP
;
A
#
# COMPACT_ATOMS: atom_id res chain seq x y z
N VAL A 1 -21.08 -7.99 -22.91
CA VAL A 1 -21.18 -7.83 -24.37
C VAL A 1 -21.78 -9.11 -24.95
N LEU A 2 -22.95 -9.05 -25.61
CA LEU A 2 -23.55 -10.22 -26.25
C LEU A 2 -22.88 -10.42 -27.63
N ARG A 3 -22.13 -11.50 -27.82
CA ARG A 3 -21.65 -11.92 -29.15
C ARG A 3 -22.38 -13.20 -29.57
N ARG A 4 -22.99 -13.20 -30.75
CA ARG A 4 -23.57 -14.39 -31.38
C ARG A 4 -22.42 -15.20 -32.01
N ALA A 5 -22.13 -16.37 -31.46
CA ALA A 5 -21.39 -17.42 -32.17
C ALA A 5 -22.39 -18.56 -32.45
N ALA A 6 -22.49 -18.97 -33.71
CA ALA A 6 -23.27 -20.10 -34.23
C ALA A 6 -24.52 -20.51 -33.41
N GLY A 7 -25.62 -19.76 -33.59
CA GLY A 7 -26.97 -20.21 -33.21
C GLY A 7 -27.48 -19.88 -31.81
N GLY A 8 -26.62 -19.72 -30.80
CA GLY A 8 -27.02 -19.44 -29.42
C GLY A 8 -26.85 -17.98 -28.97
N ARG A 9 -27.63 -17.52 -28.00
CA ARG A 9 -27.36 -16.26 -27.25
C ARG A 9 -26.46 -16.60 -26.07
N ALA A 10 -25.38 -15.85 -25.86
CA ALA A 10 -24.44 -16.10 -24.76
C ALA A 10 -24.29 -14.86 -23.88
N VAL A 11 -24.38 -15.03 -22.56
CA VAL A 11 -24.07 -13.99 -21.57
C VAL A 11 -22.70 -14.30 -20.97
N HIS A 12 -21.77 -13.36 -21.13
CA HIS A 12 -20.43 -13.43 -20.56
C HIS A 12 -20.43 -12.76 -19.19
N LEU A 13 -20.05 -13.51 -18.16
CA LEU A 13 -19.93 -13.06 -16.79
C LEU A 13 -18.45 -12.96 -16.46
N VAL A 14 -17.99 -11.76 -16.14
CA VAL A 14 -16.60 -11.48 -15.76
C VAL A 14 -16.64 -10.96 -14.33
N ASN A 15 -15.96 -11.65 -13.43
CA ASN A 15 -15.72 -11.17 -12.08
C ASN A 15 -14.35 -10.49 -12.03
N SER A 16 -14.34 -9.23 -11.60
CA SER A 16 -13.12 -8.44 -11.41
C SER A 16 -12.80 -8.20 -9.94
N ASP A 17 -13.50 -8.88 -9.01
CA ASP A 17 -13.17 -8.85 -7.59
C ASP A 17 -12.05 -9.84 -7.28
N PHE A 18 -10.82 -9.37 -7.49
CA PHE A 18 -9.61 -10.08 -7.15
C PHE A 18 -8.59 -9.13 -6.51
N ALA A 19 -7.77 -9.67 -5.62
CA ALA A 19 -6.70 -8.94 -4.97
C ALA A 19 -5.40 -9.73 -5.11
N TYR A 20 -4.33 -9.04 -5.49
CA TYR A 20 -2.98 -9.59 -5.37
C TYR A 20 -2.43 -9.28 -3.99
N GLN A 21 -1.97 -10.31 -3.30
CA GLN A 21 -1.06 -10.11 -2.19
C GLN A 21 0.31 -9.73 -2.76
N LEU A 22 0.80 -8.54 -2.44
CA LEU A 22 2.14 -8.14 -2.88
C LEU A 22 3.20 -9.04 -2.19
N PRO A 23 4.34 -9.29 -2.85
CA PRO A 23 5.48 -9.88 -2.16
C PRO A 23 5.87 -9.06 -0.95
N ASP A 24 6.34 -9.76 0.08
CA ASP A 24 6.93 -9.10 1.23
C ASP A 24 8.10 -8.25 0.76
N SER A 25 8.18 -7.02 1.27
CA SER A 25 9.29 -6.13 0.99
C SER A 25 10.59 -6.80 1.47
N PRO A 26 11.63 -6.91 0.60
CA PRO A 26 12.93 -7.43 1.01
C PRO A 26 13.69 -6.46 1.91
N ASP A 27 13.20 -5.22 2.05
CA ASP A 27 13.79 -4.21 2.90
C ASP A 27 13.85 -4.62 4.37
N ILE A 28 14.92 -4.20 5.02
CA ILE A 28 15.07 -4.20 6.47
C ILE A 28 14.08 -3.19 7.03
N ARG A 29 13.12 -3.73 7.76
CA ARG A 29 11.99 -3.01 8.35
C ARG A 29 11.50 -3.75 9.58
N ASP A 30 10.62 -3.08 10.29
CA ASP A 30 9.86 -3.58 11.42
C ASP A 30 8.44 -3.05 11.45
N ASP A 31 8.03 -2.42 10.36
CA ASP A 31 6.65 -2.11 10.01
C ASP A 31 6.05 -3.22 9.12
N GLY A 32 4.74 -3.41 9.22
CA GLY A 32 3.94 -4.22 8.29
C GLY A 32 3.66 -3.50 6.96
N GLY A 33 3.81 -2.17 6.93
CA GLY A 33 3.67 -1.32 5.76
C GLY A 33 2.32 -0.62 5.66
N GLN A 34 1.50 -0.66 6.70
CA GLN A 34 0.22 0.02 6.72
C GLN A 34 0.38 1.44 7.29
N ALA A 35 0.04 2.47 6.52
CA ALA A 35 0.11 3.86 6.97
C ALA A 35 -1.15 4.25 7.78
N GLY A 36 -1.30 3.67 8.99
CA GLY A 36 -2.49 3.83 9.84
C GLY A 36 -2.58 5.15 10.60
N ALA A 37 -1.44 5.79 10.88
CA ALA A 37 -1.37 7.08 11.56
C ALA A 37 -0.25 7.97 11.02
N ARG A 38 -0.01 9.11 11.66
CA ARG A 38 1.07 10.04 11.32
C ARG A 38 1.63 10.73 12.56
N SER A 39 2.86 11.19 12.43
CA SER A 39 3.43 12.22 13.30
C SER A 39 3.87 13.37 12.42
N PHE A 40 3.79 14.61 12.92
CA PHE A 40 4.18 15.79 12.14
C PHE A 40 5.31 16.60 12.80
N LEU A 41 6.05 17.31 11.95
CA LEU A 41 7.08 18.28 12.28
C LEU A 41 6.61 19.64 11.78
N ALA A 42 6.16 20.49 12.71
CA ALA A 42 5.74 21.87 12.45
C ALA A 42 6.62 22.91 13.18
N ALA A 43 7.68 22.45 13.87
CA ALA A 43 8.63 23.30 14.58
C ALA A 43 10.07 22.78 14.42
N THR A 44 11.03 23.69 14.32
CA THR A 44 12.45 23.35 14.13
C THR A 44 13.10 22.67 15.34
N ALA A 45 12.43 22.65 16.50
CA ALA A 45 12.84 21.88 17.67
C ALA A 45 12.43 20.41 17.58
N TRP A 46 11.43 20.04 16.78
CA TRP A 46 10.87 18.68 16.83
C TRP A 46 11.69 17.68 16.02
N ARG A 47 11.77 16.42 16.47
CA ARG A 47 12.52 15.35 15.79
C ARG A 47 11.74 14.04 15.71
N MET A 48 11.78 13.45 14.51
CA MET A 48 11.54 12.05 14.16
C MET A 48 12.75 11.15 14.42
N ARG A 49 12.69 10.05 15.19
CA ARG A 49 13.78 9.04 15.20
C ARG A 49 13.26 7.63 14.92
N LYS A 50 14.01 6.90 14.11
CA LYS A 50 13.86 5.46 13.88
C LYS A 50 15.18 4.74 14.11
N THR A 51 15.14 3.60 14.80
CA THR A 51 16.25 2.65 14.87
C THR A 51 15.99 1.44 13.97
N LEU A 52 16.93 1.12 13.07
CA LEU A 52 16.89 -0.05 12.19
C LEU A 52 18.06 -1.00 12.50
N LEU A 53 17.75 -2.28 12.66
CA LEU A 53 18.73 -3.33 12.95
C LEU A 53 19.13 -4.00 11.64
N LEU A 54 20.41 -3.93 11.27
CA LEU A 54 20.96 -4.57 10.08
C LEU A 54 21.44 -5.99 10.43
N PRO A 55 20.79 -7.06 9.93
CA PRO A 55 21.26 -8.42 10.15
C PRO A 55 22.65 -8.64 9.52
N ALA A 56 23.50 -9.43 10.16
CA ALA A 56 24.88 -9.66 9.70
C ALA A 56 24.95 -10.27 8.28
N GLU A 57 24.01 -11.15 7.96
CA GLU A 57 23.92 -11.87 6.68
C GLU A 57 23.09 -11.13 5.61
N ALA A 58 22.50 -9.97 5.95
CA ALA A 58 21.67 -9.25 5.00
C ALA A 58 22.54 -8.59 3.90
N PRO A 59 22.08 -8.59 2.63
CA PRO A 59 22.69 -7.78 1.59
C PRO A 59 22.82 -6.33 2.06
N ARG A 60 23.95 -5.70 1.78
CA ARG A 60 24.19 -4.31 2.21
C ARG A 60 23.15 -3.39 1.57
N PRO A 61 22.35 -2.66 2.37
CA PRO A 61 21.44 -1.66 1.84
C PRO A 61 22.17 -0.61 1.02
N GLN A 62 21.50 -0.14 -0.03
CA GLN A 62 21.97 0.93 -0.90
C GLN A 62 21.05 2.16 -0.81
N ALA A 63 19.87 2.00 -0.19
CA ALA A 63 18.87 3.03 -0.09
C ALA A 63 18.18 3.04 1.28
N LEU A 64 17.84 4.24 1.74
CA LEU A 64 16.93 4.53 2.83
C LEU A 64 15.61 4.98 2.22
N ARG A 65 14.52 4.35 2.65
CA ARG A 65 13.16 4.69 2.24
C ARG A 65 12.35 5.19 3.39
N PHE A 66 11.48 6.16 3.16
CA PHE A 66 10.51 6.62 4.14
C PHE A 66 9.19 6.99 3.50
N PHE A 67 8.07 6.73 4.18
CA PHE A 67 6.76 7.15 3.73
C PHE A 67 6.35 8.43 4.46
N GLY A 68 6.28 9.54 3.73
CA GLY A 68 5.92 10.83 4.31
C GLY A 68 5.43 11.82 3.27
N HIS A 69 4.94 12.96 3.76
CA HIS A 69 4.49 14.07 2.92
C HIS A 69 4.41 15.37 3.69
N THR A 70 4.33 16.47 2.97
CA THR A 70 3.91 17.78 3.48
C THR A 70 2.47 18.07 3.10
N CYS A 71 1.93 19.21 3.53
CA CYS A 71 0.67 19.71 2.97
C CYS A 71 0.78 19.88 1.44
N PHE A 72 -0.31 19.68 0.70
CA PHE A 72 -0.37 19.92 -0.75
C PHE A 72 0.01 21.36 -1.12
N ALA A 73 -0.27 22.33 -0.26
CA ALA A 73 0.08 23.74 -0.44
C ALA A 73 1.43 24.14 0.18
N ALA A 74 2.23 23.17 0.67
CA ALA A 74 3.51 23.46 1.31
C ALA A 74 4.46 24.19 0.37
N THR A 75 5.19 25.14 0.92
CA THR A 75 6.22 25.92 0.23
C THR A 75 7.61 25.40 0.60
N ASP A 76 8.65 25.97 0.01
CA ASP A 76 10.05 25.66 0.37
C ASP A 76 10.53 26.40 1.62
N ALA A 77 9.61 27.10 2.31
CA ALA A 77 9.87 27.68 3.62
C ALA A 77 10.10 26.59 4.68
N VAL A 78 9.50 25.41 4.53
CA VAL A 78 9.89 24.20 5.27
C VAL A 78 10.83 23.35 4.44
N GLN A 79 11.91 22.87 5.05
CA GLN A 79 12.79 21.87 4.46
C GLN A 79 12.96 20.70 5.41
N VAL A 80 12.82 19.48 4.89
CA VAL A 80 12.97 18.24 5.65
C VAL A 80 14.38 17.74 5.48
N VAL A 81 15.10 17.56 6.59
CA VAL A 81 16.42 16.94 6.58
C VAL A 81 16.34 15.55 7.17
N VAL A 82 16.91 14.60 6.44
CA VAL A 82 17.01 13.20 6.83
C VAL A 82 18.47 12.89 7.08
N SER A 83 18.76 12.38 8.28
CA SER A 83 20.11 11.99 8.69
C SER A 83 20.16 10.51 9.03
N LEU A 84 21.30 9.89 8.79
CA LEU A 84 21.62 8.52 9.14
C LEU A 84 22.89 8.51 10.00
N ASN A 85 22.83 7.92 11.19
CA ASN A 85 23.94 7.81 12.12
C ASN A 85 24.65 9.15 12.40
N GLY A 86 23.87 10.23 12.49
CA GLY A 86 24.36 11.59 12.77
C GLY A 86 24.87 12.38 11.55
N ARG A 87 24.81 11.80 10.34
CA ARG A 87 25.18 12.49 9.09
C ARG A 87 23.94 12.78 8.24
N ASP A 88 23.76 14.04 7.85
CA ASP A 88 22.70 14.43 6.92
C ASP A 88 22.92 13.75 5.56
N LEU A 89 21.90 13.03 5.08
CA LEU A 89 21.89 12.36 3.78
C LEU A 89 21.26 13.22 2.70
N ALA A 90 20.14 13.86 3.04
CA ALA A 90 19.34 14.64 2.09
C ALA A 90 18.60 15.77 2.80
N THR A 91 18.39 16.87 2.06
CA THR A 91 17.48 17.96 2.42
C THR A 91 16.47 18.13 1.30
N TYR A 92 15.20 17.98 1.63
CA TYR A 92 14.10 18.11 0.70
C TYR A 92 13.37 19.44 0.92
N PRO A 93 13.22 20.26 -0.12
CA PRO A 93 12.26 21.37 -0.11
C PRO A 93 10.83 20.85 0.11
N GLY A 94 10.02 21.57 0.88
CA GLY A 94 8.65 21.17 1.19
C GLY A 94 7.80 20.90 -0.06
N SER A 95 8.01 21.65 -1.15
CA SER A 95 7.27 21.44 -2.40
C SER A 95 7.52 20.08 -3.06
N GLN A 96 8.68 19.44 -2.82
CA GLN A 96 9.01 18.12 -3.39
C GLN A 96 8.33 16.96 -2.66
N LEU A 97 7.83 17.19 -1.43
CA LEU A 97 7.25 16.17 -0.58
C LEU A 97 5.72 16.27 -0.49
N ARG A 98 5.05 16.99 -1.41
CA ARG A 98 3.58 17.18 -1.36
C ARG A 98 2.79 15.89 -1.52
N GLU A 99 3.35 14.89 -2.17
CA GLU A 99 2.70 13.60 -2.40
C GLU A 99 2.97 12.61 -1.25
N ALA A 100 1.90 11.97 -0.79
CA ALA A 100 1.96 10.89 0.20
C ALA A 100 2.44 9.59 -0.44
N THR A 101 3.76 9.40 -0.48
CA THR A 101 4.41 8.26 -1.11
C THR A 101 5.68 7.83 -0.36
N TRP A 102 6.29 6.75 -0.84
CA TRP A 102 7.65 6.35 -0.46
C TRP A 102 8.67 7.24 -1.17
N HIS A 103 9.57 7.84 -0.39
CA HIS A 103 10.72 8.59 -0.87
C HIS A 103 11.98 7.75 -0.67
N GLU A 104 12.96 7.90 -1.56
CA GLU A 104 14.20 7.13 -1.54
C GLU A 104 15.42 8.06 -1.50
N ILE A 105 16.40 7.70 -0.66
CA ILE A 105 17.69 8.37 -0.50
C ILE A 105 18.79 7.34 -0.65
N ALA A 106 19.79 7.62 -1.49
CA ALA A 106 20.98 6.78 -1.60
C ALA A 106 21.76 6.76 -0.27
N VAL A 107 22.18 5.56 0.16
CA VAL A 107 22.91 5.36 1.41
C VAL A 107 24.37 5.00 1.12
N PRO A 108 25.34 5.80 1.58
CA PRO A 108 26.75 5.43 1.54
C PRO A 108 27.01 4.19 2.41
N THR A 109 27.66 3.17 1.84
CA THR A 109 27.87 1.88 2.52
C THR A 109 28.74 2.00 3.77
N ASP A 110 29.64 2.97 3.82
CA ASP A 110 30.52 3.29 4.96
C ASP A 110 29.76 3.85 6.16
N LEU A 111 28.55 4.37 5.95
CA LEU A 111 27.73 4.94 7.02
C LEU A 111 26.91 3.88 7.76
N LEU A 112 26.77 2.68 7.20
CA LEU A 112 25.94 1.60 7.75
C LEU A 112 26.62 0.86 8.92
N ARG A 113 25.84 0.63 9.97
CA ARG A 113 26.24 -0.07 11.20
C ARG A 113 25.29 -1.23 11.48
N PRO A 114 25.59 -2.14 12.44
CA PRO A 114 24.62 -3.14 12.88
C PRO A 114 23.33 -2.52 13.45
N VAL A 115 23.44 -1.35 14.08
CA VAL A 115 22.31 -0.55 14.56
C VAL A 115 22.39 0.83 13.91
N ASN A 116 21.36 1.19 13.17
CA ASN A 116 21.31 2.43 12.41
C ASN A 116 20.22 3.35 12.97
N GLU A 117 20.60 4.59 13.27
CA GLU A 117 19.67 5.64 13.68
C GLU A 117 19.35 6.54 12.50
N VAL A 118 18.07 6.69 12.17
CA VAL A 118 17.56 7.63 11.18
C VAL A 118 16.83 8.74 11.92
N VAL A 119 17.22 9.99 11.68
CA VAL A 119 16.56 11.15 12.29
C VAL A 119 16.02 12.10 11.22
N PHE A 120 14.76 12.47 11.39
CA PHE A 120 14.04 13.47 10.60
C PHE A 120 13.92 14.76 11.39
N ARG A 121 14.20 15.88 10.73
CA ARG A 121 14.04 17.22 11.29
C ARG A 121 13.57 18.19 10.22
N VAL A 122 12.93 19.28 10.64
CA VAL A 122 12.60 20.39 9.74
C VAL A 122 13.46 21.61 10.01
N THR A 123 13.72 22.40 8.98
CA THR A 123 14.41 23.69 9.04
C THR A 123 13.64 24.75 8.25
N GLY A 124 14.07 26.01 8.34
CA GLY A 124 13.40 27.16 7.75
C GLY A 124 12.31 27.71 8.67
N GLN A 125 11.12 27.94 8.14
CA GLN A 125 9.94 28.50 8.80
C GLN A 125 8.76 27.52 8.79
N PRO A 126 8.90 26.32 9.39
CA PRO A 126 7.78 25.40 9.49
C PRO A 126 6.65 25.98 10.34
N ASN A 127 5.42 25.58 10.06
CA ASN A 127 4.22 26.01 10.77
C ASN A 127 3.14 24.91 10.72
N GLY A 128 2.00 25.13 11.39
CA GLY A 128 0.90 24.16 11.41
C GLY A 128 0.13 24.02 10.09
N HIS A 129 0.21 25.01 9.19
CA HIS A 129 -0.32 24.99 7.83
C HIS A 129 0.24 26.19 7.03
N PRO A 130 0.78 26.00 5.81
CA PRO A 130 0.91 24.73 5.08
C PRO A 130 2.25 23.99 5.34
N ASP A 131 3.20 24.61 6.04
CA ASP A 131 4.60 24.22 6.01
C ASP A 131 4.96 23.25 7.14
N TRP A 132 4.41 22.04 7.08
CA TRP A 132 4.73 20.93 7.97
C TRP A 132 5.12 19.67 7.17
N PHE A 133 5.84 18.76 7.81
CA PHE A 133 6.11 17.42 7.29
C PHE A 133 5.48 16.35 8.18
N ALA A 134 4.81 15.36 7.61
CA ALA A 134 4.31 14.20 8.33
C ALA A 134 4.96 12.91 7.85
N LEU A 135 5.48 12.16 8.81
CA LEU A 135 5.97 10.80 8.65
C LEU A 135 4.86 9.84 9.04
N LYS A 136 4.62 8.81 8.23
CA LYS A 136 3.55 7.84 8.50
C LYS A 136 3.98 6.81 9.53
N ILE A 137 3.00 6.34 10.30
CA ILE A 137 3.16 5.32 11.33
C ILE A 137 2.36 4.07 10.94
N ASP A 138 2.99 2.91 11.09
CA ASP A 138 2.31 1.64 11.21
C ASP A 138 1.93 1.38 12.66
N THR A 139 0.64 1.53 12.96
CA THR A 139 0.07 1.41 14.31
C THR A 139 -0.01 -0.04 14.80
N THR A 140 0.26 -1.02 13.93
CA THR A 140 0.22 -2.45 14.28
C THR A 140 1.58 -2.99 14.72
N ALA A 141 2.65 -2.26 14.42
CA ALA A 141 4.01 -2.63 14.79
C ALA A 141 4.31 -2.30 16.26
N THR A 142 5.00 -3.19 16.97
CA THR A 142 5.15 -3.14 18.44
C THR A 142 6.61 -3.19 18.91
N THR A 143 7.57 -2.91 18.03
CA THR A 143 8.99 -3.09 18.32
C THR A 143 9.62 -1.98 19.16
N SER A 144 8.90 -0.89 19.38
CA SER A 144 9.31 0.31 20.15
C SER A 144 10.66 0.90 19.70
N ARG A 145 10.93 0.92 18.39
CA ARG A 145 12.14 1.48 17.77
C ARG A 145 11.93 2.83 17.10
N SER A 146 10.75 3.40 17.24
CA SER A 146 10.43 4.76 16.85
C SER A 146 10.35 5.66 18.08
N ALA A 147 10.80 6.90 17.94
CA ALA A 147 10.71 7.88 19.00
C ALA A 147 10.48 9.29 18.47
N TRP A 148 9.79 10.11 19.24
CA TRP A 148 9.52 11.51 18.95
C TRP A 148 10.12 12.42 20.02
N SER A 149 10.53 13.62 19.63
CA SER A 149 11.09 14.62 20.53
C SER A 149 10.55 16.01 20.22
N ALA A 150 10.25 16.78 21.27
CA ALA A 150 9.85 18.19 21.20
C ALA A 150 11.02 19.18 21.34
N ASP A 151 12.18 18.70 21.82
CA ASP A 151 13.24 19.50 22.43
C ASP A 151 14.61 19.25 21.77
N ALA A 152 14.61 19.21 20.44
CA ALA A 152 15.77 19.02 19.58
C ALA A 152 16.51 17.69 19.82
N GLY A 153 15.82 16.67 20.35
CA GLY A 153 16.37 15.35 20.62
C GLY A 153 16.99 15.21 22.02
N ALA A 154 16.77 16.17 22.93
CA ALA A 154 17.25 16.05 24.30
C ALA A 154 16.44 14.99 25.08
N THR A 155 15.14 14.90 24.85
CA THR A 155 14.26 13.84 25.36
C THR A 155 13.53 13.14 24.23
N TRP A 156 13.29 11.84 24.41
CA TRP A 156 12.65 10.97 23.43
C TRP A 156 11.50 10.21 24.05
N SER A 157 10.32 10.33 23.43
CA SER A 157 9.14 9.53 23.75
C SER A 157 8.99 8.40 22.75
N THR A 158 8.95 7.16 23.23
CA THR A 158 8.59 5.96 22.44
C THR A 158 7.13 5.54 22.69
N ALA A 159 6.51 6.03 23.77
CA ALA A 159 5.15 5.70 24.15
C ALA A 159 4.12 6.51 23.39
N ASP A 160 4.47 7.74 22.98
CA ASP A 160 3.66 8.56 22.10
C ASP A 160 4.57 9.21 21.05
N LEU A 161 4.29 8.91 19.79
CA LEU A 161 5.10 9.33 18.65
C LEU A 161 4.72 10.73 18.13
N SER A 162 3.74 11.43 18.71
CA SER A 162 3.42 12.80 18.31
C SER A 162 2.71 13.59 19.41
N LEU A 163 2.35 14.85 19.11
CA LEU A 163 1.47 15.69 19.93
C LEU A 163 0.00 15.68 19.44
N ASP A 164 -0.33 14.88 18.42
CA ASP A 164 -1.73 14.76 17.97
C ASP A 164 -2.60 14.22 19.12
N PRO A 165 -3.91 14.58 19.16
CA PRO A 165 -4.80 14.07 20.19
C PRO A 165 -4.85 12.54 20.23
N GLY A 166 -4.61 11.98 21.42
CA GLY A 166 -4.54 10.54 21.65
C GLY A 166 -3.16 9.96 21.36
N THR A 167 -2.83 8.84 22.01
CA THR A 167 -1.51 8.23 21.92
C THR A 167 -1.24 7.65 20.54
N GLN A 168 -0.21 8.15 19.87
CA GLN A 168 0.27 7.60 18.61
C GLN A 168 1.28 6.49 18.87
N ASN A 169 0.80 5.24 18.91
CA ASN A 169 1.64 4.05 19.02
C ASN A 169 2.06 3.54 17.64
N GLY A 170 3.14 2.75 17.59
CA GLY A 170 3.51 2.02 16.39
C GLY A 170 4.99 2.18 16.01
N GLU A 171 5.23 2.10 14.70
CA GLU A 171 6.55 2.32 14.11
C GLU A 171 6.48 3.27 12.91
N PHE A 172 7.42 4.20 12.80
CA PHE A 172 7.58 5.00 11.59
C PHE A 172 7.89 4.09 10.39
N LEU A 173 7.23 4.38 9.27
CA LEU A 173 7.44 3.73 7.97
C LEU A 173 8.77 4.19 7.36
N VAL A 174 9.86 3.57 7.83
CA VAL A 174 11.23 3.88 7.42
C VAL A 174 11.99 2.57 7.27
N ARG A 175 12.67 2.38 6.14
CA ARG A 175 13.24 1.08 5.74
C ARG A 175 14.60 1.23 5.09
N LEU A 176 15.44 0.19 5.17
CA LEU A 176 16.70 0.10 4.45
C LEU A 176 16.64 -1.05 3.45
N GLY A 177 17.01 -0.83 2.20
CA GLY A 177 16.94 -1.86 1.16
C GLY A 177 17.94 -1.67 0.03
N ALA A 178 17.88 -2.55 -0.97
CA ALA A 178 18.55 -2.32 -2.26
C ALA A 178 17.99 -1.07 -2.93
N ALA A 179 18.70 -0.43 -3.86
CA ALA A 179 18.13 0.70 -4.62
C ALA A 179 16.94 0.24 -5.47
N THR A 180 15.90 1.08 -5.62
CA THR A 180 14.81 0.76 -6.54
C THR A 180 15.28 0.99 -7.97
N ASP A 181 15.10 -0.01 -8.85
CA ASP A 181 15.22 0.23 -10.28
C ASP A 181 13.91 0.88 -10.78
N PRO A 182 13.92 2.15 -11.23
CA PRO A 182 12.71 2.82 -11.71
C PRO A 182 12.13 2.20 -12.98
N ALA A 183 12.92 1.38 -13.71
CA ALA A 183 12.46 0.63 -14.87
C ALA A 183 11.97 -0.78 -14.50
N ALA A 184 12.08 -1.19 -13.23
CA ALA A 184 11.57 -2.49 -12.80
C ALA A 184 10.06 -2.56 -12.98
N VAL A 185 9.64 -3.47 -13.84
CA VAL A 185 8.25 -3.88 -14.00
C VAL A 185 8.03 -5.17 -13.23
N ALA A 186 6.93 -5.23 -12.49
CA ALA A 186 6.55 -6.44 -11.78
C ALA A 186 6.35 -7.58 -12.80
N ARG A 187 6.96 -8.74 -12.52
CA ARG A 187 6.93 -9.89 -13.42
C ARG A 187 5.81 -10.84 -13.01
N PRO A 188 5.26 -11.64 -13.95
CA PRO A 188 4.20 -12.59 -13.61
C PRO A 188 4.56 -13.50 -12.42
N GLU A 189 5.82 -13.90 -12.30
CA GLU A 189 6.34 -14.75 -11.23
C GLU A 189 6.20 -14.11 -9.85
N ASP A 190 6.26 -12.78 -9.75
CA ASP A 190 6.11 -12.04 -8.49
C ASP A 190 4.69 -12.17 -7.92
N PHE A 191 3.72 -12.58 -8.75
CA PHE A 191 2.30 -12.71 -8.40
C PHE A 191 1.78 -14.15 -8.44
N MET A 192 2.58 -15.11 -8.91
CA MET A 192 2.16 -16.51 -8.97
C MET A 192 1.80 -17.04 -7.58
N GLY A 193 0.59 -17.60 -7.45
CA GLY A 193 0.07 -18.10 -6.17
C GLY A 193 -0.37 -17.02 -5.17
N ARG A 194 -0.30 -15.73 -5.53
CA ARG A 194 -0.67 -14.59 -4.67
C ARG A 194 -1.98 -13.91 -5.06
N LEU A 195 -2.64 -14.40 -6.11
CA LEU A 195 -3.95 -13.92 -6.52
C LEU A 195 -5.03 -14.56 -5.65
N THR A 196 -5.74 -13.74 -4.88
CA THR A 196 -6.98 -14.15 -4.21
C THR A 196 -8.16 -13.65 -5.02
N VAL A 197 -8.94 -14.58 -5.57
CA VAL A 197 -10.21 -14.27 -6.23
C VAL A 197 -11.32 -14.39 -5.20
N ARG A 198 -12.20 -13.38 -5.13
CA ARG A 198 -13.45 -13.47 -4.36
C ARG A 198 -14.57 -13.74 -5.36
N PRO A 199 -15.08 -14.99 -5.46
CA PRO A 199 -16.06 -15.32 -6.47
C PRO A 199 -17.35 -14.50 -6.28
N ALA A 200 -17.91 -14.00 -7.36
CA ALA A 200 -19.25 -13.43 -7.34
C ALA A 200 -20.26 -14.56 -7.17
N ARG A 201 -21.14 -14.46 -6.17
CA ARG A 201 -22.13 -15.49 -5.84
C ARG A 201 -23.54 -15.02 -6.19
N GLU A 202 -24.41 -15.98 -6.51
CA GLU A 202 -25.84 -15.73 -6.71
C GLU A 202 -26.12 -14.61 -7.74
N VAL A 203 -25.38 -14.61 -8.84
CA VAL A 203 -25.48 -13.59 -9.88
C VAL A 203 -26.76 -13.81 -10.68
N ALA A 204 -27.72 -12.90 -10.56
CA ALA A 204 -28.98 -12.94 -11.29
C ALA A 204 -28.80 -12.37 -12.71
N VAL A 205 -29.01 -13.21 -13.73
CA VAL A 205 -29.02 -12.81 -15.14
C VAL A 205 -30.46 -12.78 -15.64
N GLN A 206 -30.96 -11.60 -15.97
CA GLN A 206 -32.32 -11.42 -16.47
C GLN A 206 -32.33 -11.28 -17.99
N VAL A 207 -33.13 -12.12 -18.64
CA VAL A 207 -33.25 -12.16 -20.11
C VAL A 207 -34.73 -12.18 -20.50
N ARG A 208 -35.12 -11.32 -21.46
CA ARG A 208 -36.45 -11.36 -22.05
C ARG A 208 -36.53 -12.41 -23.16
N GLY A 209 -37.61 -13.19 -23.17
CA GLY A 209 -37.93 -14.12 -24.26
C GLY A 209 -36.94 -15.29 -24.42
N ALA A 210 -36.18 -15.64 -23.38
CA ALA A 210 -35.51 -16.94 -23.29
C ALA A 210 -36.41 -17.85 -22.45
N ALA A 211 -36.71 -19.07 -22.90
CA ALA A 211 -37.50 -20.02 -22.15
C ALA A 211 -36.79 -21.37 -22.20
N GLY A 212 -36.38 -21.87 -21.03
CA GLY A 212 -35.71 -23.15 -20.89
C GLY A 212 -34.33 -23.06 -20.23
N PRO A 213 -33.78 -24.23 -19.85
CA PRO A 213 -32.49 -24.33 -19.19
C PRO A 213 -31.36 -23.76 -20.04
N ALA A 214 -30.39 -23.11 -19.38
CA ALA A 214 -29.17 -22.60 -20.00
C ALA A 214 -27.95 -23.42 -19.53
N GLN A 215 -26.89 -23.45 -20.32
CA GLN A 215 -25.62 -24.05 -19.90
C GLN A 215 -24.65 -23.00 -19.40
N LEU A 216 -24.21 -23.14 -18.15
CA LEU A 216 -23.10 -22.40 -17.57
C LEU A 216 -21.79 -23.16 -17.86
N LEU A 217 -20.88 -22.48 -18.57
CA LEU A 217 -19.55 -22.95 -18.89
C LEU A 217 -18.52 -22.09 -18.18
N SER A 218 -17.53 -22.71 -17.55
CA SER A 218 -16.43 -22.01 -16.89
C SER A 218 -15.12 -22.79 -17.15
N PRO A 219 -13.97 -22.12 -17.30
CA PRO A 219 -12.68 -22.80 -17.33
C PRO A 219 -12.39 -23.58 -16.03
N ASP A 220 -12.97 -23.13 -14.91
CA ASP A 220 -12.61 -23.58 -13.57
C ASP A 220 -13.59 -24.63 -13.00
N SER A 221 -14.65 -24.96 -13.74
CA SER A 221 -15.64 -25.94 -13.29
C SER A 221 -16.32 -26.69 -14.44
N PRO A 222 -16.79 -27.93 -14.21
CA PRO A 222 -17.55 -28.67 -15.22
C PRO A 222 -18.80 -27.91 -15.66
N PRO A 223 -19.26 -28.09 -16.91
CA PRO A 223 -20.51 -27.52 -17.41
C PRO A 223 -21.69 -27.82 -16.46
N ARG A 224 -22.55 -26.82 -16.24
CA ARG A 224 -23.75 -26.95 -15.39
C ARG A 224 -24.97 -26.43 -16.11
N GLU A 225 -26.10 -27.10 -15.89
CA GLU A 225 -27.40 -26.60 -16.34
C GLU A 225 -27.99 -25.64 -15.29
N ILE A 226 -28.48 -24.49 -15.73
CA ILE A 226 -29.16 -23.49 -14.91
C ILE A 226 -30.59 -23.34 -15.40
N VAL A 227 -31.54 -23.74 -14.55
CA VAL A 227 -32.97 -23.60 -14.82
C VAL A 227 -33.41 -22.18 -14.42
N PRO A 228 -34.04 -21.40 -15.32
CA PRO A 228 -34.50 -20.06 -14.97
C PRO A 228 -35.81 -20.08 -14.20
N THR A 229 -36.00 -19.06 -13.36
CA THR A 229 -37.33 -18.69 -12.89
C THR A 229 -37.96 -17.74 -13.90
N VAL A 230 -39.15 -18.07 -14.40
CA VAL A 230 -39.85 -17.27 -15.43
C VAL A 230 -41.02 -16.53 -14.80
N ALA A 231 -41.02 -15.20 -14.91
CA ALA A 231 -42.11 -14.35 -14.46
C ALA A 231 -42.30 -13.16 -15.42
N ALA A 232 -43.55 -12.86 -15.79
CA ALA A 232 -43.92 -11.71 -16.64
C ALA A 232 -43.09 -11.58 -17.93
N GLY A 233 -42.77 -12.70 -18.59
CA GLY A 233 -41.98 -12.72 -19.84
C GLY A 233 -40.47 -12.50 -19.66
N VAL A 234 -39.97 -12.48 -18.42
CA VAL A 234 -38.56 -12.39 -18.06
C VAL A 234 -38.12 -13.71 -17.43
N SER A 235 -37.02 -14.25 -17.92
CA SER A 235 -36.33 -15.40 -17.34
C SER A 235 -35.14 -14.93 -16.53
N THR A 236 -35.09 -15.33 -15.26
CA THR A 236 -34.00 -15.04 -14.34
C THR A 236 -33.19 -16.30 -14.11
N TYR A 237 -31.94 -16.30 -14.56
CA TYR A 237 -30.97 -17.37 -14.33
C TYR A 237 -30.13 -16.99 -13.12
N LEU A 238 -30.19 -17.79 -12.05
CA LEU A 238 -29.37 -17.59 -10.87
C LEU A 238 -28.06 -18.36 -11.03
N VAL A 239 -26.98 -17.65 -11.31
CA VAL A 239 -25.65 -18.25 -11.46
C VAL A 239 -25.02 -18.37 -10.07
N PRO A 240 -24.74 -19.59 -9.60
CA PRO A 240 -24.35 -19.82 -8.20
C PRO A 240 -23.00 -19.19 -7.86
N GLU A 241 -22.06 -19.24 -8.80
CA GLU A 241 -20.71 -18.72 -8.61
C GLU A 241 -20.06 -18.35 -9.95
N VAL A 242 -19.35 -17.23 -9.98
CA VAL A 242 -18.47 -16.80 -11.07
C VAL A 242 -17.09 -16.52 -10.44
N PRO A 243 -16.11 -17.44 -10.56
CA PRO A 243 -14.77 -17.25 -10.01
C PRO A 243 -14.06 -16.08 -10.69
N ILE A 244 -13.65 -16.24 -11.95
CA ILE A 244 -13.10 -15.16 -12.78
C ILE A 244 -13.99 -14.95 -14.00
N TYR A 245 -14.37 -16.05 -14.65
CA TYR A 245 -15.11 -16.00 -15.90
C TYR A 245 -16.05 -17.19 -16.05
N ALA A 246 -17.25 -16.91 -16.52
CA ALA A 246 -18.21 -17.91 -16.94
C ALA A 246 -19.05 -17.41 -18.13
N VAL A 247 -19.55 -18.35 -18.92
CA VAL A 247 -20.45 -18.09 -20.04
C VAL A 247 -21.75 -18.83 -19.80
N LEU A 248 -22.85 -18.09 -19.78
CA LEU A 248 -24.20 -18.66 -19.77
C LEU A 248 -24.72 -18.73 -21.21
N LEU A 249 -24.73 -19.93 -21.78
CA LEU A 249 -25.32 -20.24 -23.08
C LEU A 249 -26.83 -20.41 -22.93
N LEU A 250 -27.58 -19.47 -23.49
CA LEU A 250 -29.03 -19.45 -23.44
C LEU A 250 -29.62 -20.27 -24.60
N PRO A 251 -30.83 -20.83 -24.42
CA PRO A 251 -31.59 -21.47 -25.49
C PRO A 251 -32.07 -20.48 -26.57
#